data_AF-A0A556QJZ4-F1
#
_entry.id   AF-A0A556QJZ4-F1
#
_cell.length_a   1.000
_cell.length_b   1.000
_cell.length_c   1.000
_cell.angle_alpha   90.00
_cell.angle_beta   90.00
_cell.angle_gamma   90.00
#
_symmetry.space_group_name_H-M   'P 1'
#
loop_
_entity.id
_entity.type
_entity.pdbx_description
1 polymer ?
#
loop_
_entity_poly.entity_id
_entity_poly.type
_entity_poly.pdbx_seq_one_letter_code
_entity_poly.pdbx_strand_id
1 'polypeptide(L)'
;MIDLIKKTLLAGVGAAVITKEKVEDTLDDYVRQGKVKAEDAKIIASKIAEQGRKEFEDVSQALAAKIQDLASRGTDKTDPRIAALEQRIRDLEAKLATPPSRAGEP
;
A
#
# COMPACT_ATOMS: atom_id res chain seq x y z
N MET A 1 13.73 2.10 -5.08
CA MET A 1 13.08 0.77 -5.02
C MET A 1 11.62 0.90 -4.55
N ILE A 2 11.34 1.36 -3.32
CA ILE A 2 9.96 1.62 -2.83
C ILE A 2 9.15 2.52 -3.76
N ASP A 3 9.77 3.57 -4.29
CA ASP A 3 9.09 4.55 -5.13
C ASP A 3 8.69 3.98 -6.51
N LEU A 4 9.44 3.00 -7.00
CA LEU A 4 9.13 2.27 -8.24
C LEU A 4 7.96 1.32 -8.01
N ILE A 5 7.93 0.60 -6.89
CA ILE A 5 6.80 -0.28 -6.53
C ILE A 5 5.52 0.54 -6.35
N LYS A 6 5.59 1.70 -5.68
CA LYS A 6 4.46 2.62 -5.56
C LYS A 6 3.97 3.11 -6.92
N LYS A 7 4.89 3.53 -7.80
CA LYS A 7 4.54 3.99 -9.16
C LYS A 7 3.98 2.87 -10.03
N THR A 8 4.51 1.66 -9.95
CA THR A 8 4.02 0.50 -10.72
C THR A 8 2.67 0.01 -10.20
N LEU A 9 2.44 0.02 -8.89
CA LEU A 9 1.12 -0.25 -8.31
C LEU A 9 0.12 0.84 -8.68
N LEU A 10 0.50 2.12 -8.61
CA LEU A 10 -0.39 3.23 -8.98
C LEU A 10 -0.71 3.22 -10.48
N ALA A 11 0.27 2.85 -11.32
CA ALA A 11 0.07 2.64 -12.75
C ALA A 11 -0.79 1.39 -13.04
N GLY A 12 -0.63 0.31 -12.27
CA GLY A 12 -1.43 -0.91 -12.40
C GLY A 12 -2.88 -0.75 -11.92
N VAL A 13 -3.09 0.02 -10.86
CA VAL A 13 -4.40 0.40 -10.34
C VAL A 13 -5.07 1.39 -11.31
N GLY A 14 -4.32 2.34 -11.89
CA GLY A 14 -4.83 3.27 -12.90
C GLY A 14 -5.17 2.61 -14.26
N ALA A 15 -4.48 1.53 -14.62
CA ALA A 15 -4.74 0.76 -15.85
C ALA A 15 -5.97 -0.19 -15.74
N ALA A 16 -6.47 -0.45 -14.53
CA ALA A 16 -7.60 -1.35 -14.28
C ALA A 16 -8.92 -0.62 -13.95
N VAL A 17 -8.92 0.72 -13.88
CA VAL A 17 -10.17 1.48 -13.70
C VAL A 17 -10.98 1.43 -14.99
N ILE A 18 -11.86 0.43 -15.07
CA ILE A 18 -12.90 0.38 -16.09
C ILE A 18 -13.92 1.48 -15.76
N THR A 19 -13.96 2.54 -16.58
CA THR A 19 -14.95 3.61 -16.46
C THR A 19 -16.17 3.32 -17.34
N LYS A 20 -17.31 3.92 -16.97
CA LYS A 20 -18.55 3.80 -17.74
C LYS A 20 -18.33 4.19 -19.20
N GLU A 21 -17.64 5.29 -19.46
CA GLU A 21 -17.34 5.77 -20.81
C GLU A 21 -16.57 4.72 -21.62
N LYS A 22 -15.60 4.04 -20.99
CA LYS A 22 -14.80 3.03 -21.69
C LYS A 22 -15.61 1.80 -22.07
N VAL A 23 -16.55 1.40 -21.21
CA VAL A 23 -17.46 0.28 -21.46
C VAL A 23 -18.52 0.64 -22.51
N GLU A 24 -19.06 1.85 -22.44
CA GLU A 24 -19.99 2.39 -23.44
C GLU A 24 -19.37 2.40 -24.84
N ASP A 25 -18.13 2.89 -24.98
CA ASP A 25 -17.40 2.86 -26.27
C ASP A 25 -17.28 1.44 -26.84
N THR A 26 -16.88 0.46 -26.01
CA THR A 26 -16.76 -0.93 -26.45
C THR A 26 -18.10 -1.58 -26.80
N LEU A 27 -19.17 -1.21 -26.10
CA LEU A 27 -20.51 -1.74 -26.38
C LEU A 27 -21.14 -1.06 -27.60
N ASP A 28 -20.79 0.19 -27.91
CA ASP A 28 -21.27 0.90 -29.10
C ASP A 28 -20.83 0.18 -30.40
N ASP A 29 -19.62 -0.38 -30.42
CA ASP A 29 -19.16 -1.22 -31.53
C ASP A 29 -20.03 -2.48 -31.71
N TYR A 30 -20.54 -3.04 -30.61
CA TYR A 30 -21.43 -4.21 -30.66
C TYR A 30 -22.85 -3.83 -31.08
N VAL A 31 -23.28 -2.60 -30.75
CA VAL A 31 -24.54 -2.04 -31.24
C VAL A 31 -24.47 -1.80 -32.75
N ARG A 32 -23.38 -1.20 -33.25
CA ARG A 32 -23.14 -0.97 -34.68
C ARG A 32 -23.09 -2.26 -35.49
N GLN A 33 -22.60 -3.34 -34.89
CA GLN A 33 -22.60 -4.68 -35.48
C GLN A 33 -23.96 -5.40 -35.39
N GLY A 34 -24.97 -4.78 -34.78
CA GLY A 34 -26.31 -5.35 -34.58
C GLY A 34 -26.35 -6.49 -33.55
N LYS A 35 -25.29 -6.67 -32.75
CA LYS A 35 -25.16 -7.76 -31.77
C LYS A 35 -25.82 -7.44 -30.43
N VAL A 36 -25.99 -6.16 -30.11
CA VAL A 36 -26.56 -5.66 -28.86
C VAL A 36 -27.47 -4.47 -29.18
N LYS A 37 -28.58 -4.31 -28.48
CA LYS A 37 -29.42 -3.10 -28.61
C LYS A 37 -28.77 -1.93 -27.86
N ALA A 38 -28.94 -0.71 -28.37
CA ALA A 38 -28.38 0.49 -27.73
C ALA A 38 -28.85 0.67 -26.27
N GLU A 39 -30.09 0.29 -25.97
CA GLU A 39 -30.66 0.32 -24.62
C GLU A 39 -29.98 -0.70 -23.70
N ASP A 40 -29.79 -1.93 -24.18
CA ASP A 40 -29.12 -2.99 -23.42
C ASP A 40 -27.64 -2.64 -23.16
N ALA A 41 -26.97 -2.05 -24.16
CA ALA A 41 -25.59 -1.58 -24.01
C ALA A 41 -25.44 -0.56 -22.88
N LYS A 42 -26.34 0.43 -22.78
CA LYS A 42 -26.34 1.41 -21.67
C LYS A 42 -26.57 0.77 -20.31
N ILE A 43 -27.50 -0.19 -20.23
CA ILE A 43 -27.80 -0.90 -18.98
C ILE A 43 -26.58 -1.71 -18.54
N ILE A 44 -25.95 -2.45 -19.46
CA ILE A 44 -24.76 -3.27 -19.20
C ILE A 44 -23.59 -2.38 -18.77
N ALA A 45 -23.33 -1.28 -19.48
CA ALA A 45 -22.26 -0.35 -19.13
C ALA A 45 -22.44 0.25 -17.72
N SER A 46 -23.66 0.68 -17.41
CA SER A 46 -23.98 1.23 -16.08
C SER A 46 -23.75 0.19 -14.99
N LYS A 47 -24.21 -1.05 -15.20
CA LYS A 47 -24.08 -2.14 -14.23
C LYS A 47 -22.63 -2.54 -13.99
N ILE A 48 -21.82 -2.64 -15.05
CA ILE A 48 -20.39 -2.95 -14.96
C ILE A 48 -19.66 -1.83 -14.22
N ALA A 49 -19.95 -0.56 -14.51
CA ALA A 49 -19.31 0.57 -13.85
C ALA A 49 -19.67 0.65 -12.36
N GLU A 50 -20.94 0.42 -12.01
CA GLU A 50 -21.41 0.45 -10.63
C GLU A 50 -20.85 -0.70 -9.80
N GLN A 51 -20.84 -1.92 -10.35
CA GLN A 51 -20.26 -3.08 -9.69
C GLN A 51 -18.74 -2.98 -9.59
N GLY A 52 -18.08 -2.50 -10.65
CA GLY A 52 -16.64 -2.27 -10.66
C GLY A 52 -16.20 -1.23 -9.62
N ARG A 53 -16.96 -0.16 -9.40
CA ARG A 53 -16.69 0.80 -8.32
C ARG A 53 -16.74 0.15 -6.94
N LYS A 54 -17.77 -0.64 -6.68
CA LYS A 54 -17.95 -1.31 -5.40
C LYS A 54 -16.82 -2.31 -5.12
N GLU A 55 -16.51 -3.16 -6.09
CA GLU A 55 -15.40 -4.12 -5.97
C GLU A 55 -14.05 -3.41 -5.81
N PHE A 56 -13.84 -2.30 -6.51
CA PHE A 56 -12.63 -1.49 -6.38
C PHE A 56 -12.49 -0.90 -4.97
N GLU A 57 -13.58 -0.41 -4.38
CA GLU A 57 -13.58 0.15 -3.03
C GLU A 57 -13.28 -0.92 -1.98
N ASP A 58 -13.89 -2.11 -2.09
CA ASP A 58 -13.64 -3.26 -1.23
C ASP A 58 -12.17 -3.72 -1.30
N VAL A 59 -11.65 -3.86 -2.53
CA VAL A 59 -10.24 -4.23 -2.76
C VAL A 59 -9.29 -3.16 -2.23
N SER A 60 -9.62 -1.87 -2.43
CA SER A 60 -8.80 -0.76 -1.94
C SER A 60 -8.73 -0.74 -0.42
N GLN A 61 -9.85 -0.98 0.27
CA GLN A 61 -9.88 -1.09 1.73
C GLN A 61 -9.07 -2.29 2.23
N ALA A 62 -9.24 -3.46 1.61
CA ALA A 62 -8.49 -4.66 1.96
C ALA A 62 -6.97 -4.49 1.73
N LEU A 63 -6.59 -3.81 0.66
CA LEU A 63 -5.20 -3.50 0.35
C LEU A 63 -4.61 -2.51 1.35
N ALA A 64 -5.34 -1.44 1.68
CA ALA A 64 -4.92 -0.47 2.69
C ALA A 64 -4.67 -1.14 4.04
N ALA A 65 -5.59 -2.01 4.48
CA ALA A 65 -5.45 -2.78 5.71
C ALA A 65 -4.20 -3.69 5.70
N LYS A 66 -3.94 -4.39 4.58
CA LYS A 66 -2.73 -5.22 4.43
C LYS A 66 -1.44 -4.39 4.45
N ILE A 67 -1.43 -3.23 3.81
CA ILE A 67 -0.27 -2.33 3.83
C ILE A 67 -0.03 -1.84 5.26
N GLN A 68 -1.09 -1.50 5.99
CA GLN A 68 -0.98 -1.07 7.39
C GLN A 68 -0.44 -2.19 8.29
N ASP A 69 -0.95 -3.42 8.17
CA ASP A 69 -0.44 -4.59 8.92
C ASP A 69 1.06 -4.84 8.63
N LEU A 70 1.46 -4.79 7.36
CA LEU A 70 2.86 -4.95 6.97
C LEU A 70 3.75 -3.82 7.51
N ALA A 71 3.26 -2.58 7.53
CA ALA A 71 3.98 -1.45 8.09
C ALA A 71 4.17 -1.60 9.61
N SER A 72 3.11 -1.94 10.35
CA SER A 72 3.15 -2.14 11.79
C SER A 72 4.12 -3.26 12.20
N ARG A 73 4.12 -4.39 11.46
CA ARG A 73 5.05 -5.51 11.67
C ARG A 73 6.53 -5.14 11.45
N GLY A 74 6.81 -4.14 10.63
CA GLY A 74 8.16 -3.61 10.42
C GLY A 74 8.64 -2.72 11.58
N THR A 75 7.74 -1.92 12.13
CA THR A 75 8.02 -1.02 13.27
C THR A 75 8.23 -1.80 14.56
N ASP A 76 7.40 -2.82 14.85
CA ASP A 76 7.47 -3.65 16.05
C ASP A 76 8.81 -4.37 16.25
N LYS A 77 9.52 -4.70 15.15
CA LYS A 77 10.84 -5.34 15.22
C LYS A 77 11.99 -4.35 15.44
N THR A 78 11.74 -3.08 15.20
CA THR A 78 12.76 -2.03 15.22
C THR A 78 12.87 -1.40 16.61
N ASP A 79 11.75 -1.15 17.28
CA ASP A 79 11.72 -0.59 18.64
C ASP A 79 12.49 -1.39 19.70
N PRO A 80 12.32 -2.73 19.84
CA PRO A 80 13.08 -3.48 20.86
C PRO A 80 14.58 -3.49 20.55
N ARG A 81 14.97 -3.42 19.28
CA ARG A 81 16.39 -3.33 18.88
C ARG A 81 16.97 -1.97 19.20
N ILE A 82 16.21 -0.90 18.98
CA ILE A 82 16.61 0.47 19.35
C ILE A 82 16.73 0.57 20.87
N ALA A 83 15.73 0.12 21.63
CA ALA A 83 15.78 0.14 23.10
C ALA A 83 16.98 -0.65 23.67
N ALA A 84 17.30 -1.81 23.09
CA ALA A 84 18.48 -2.59 23.48
C ALA A 84 19.81 -1.87 23.15
N LEU A 85 19.86 -1.14 22.03
CA LEU A 85 21.03 -0.33 21.66
C LEU A 85 21.20 0.87 22.60
N GLU A 86 20.11 1.57 22.92
CA GLU A 86 20.13 2.68 23.88
C GLU A 86 20.60 2.23 25.26
N GLN A 87 20.14 1.07 25.74
CA GLN A 87 20.59 0.51 27.01
C GLN A 87 22.10 0.24 27.01
N ARG A 88 22.63 -0.35 25.93
CA ARG A 88 24.07 -0.60 25.79
C ARG A 88 24.88 0.69 25.74
N ILE A 89 24.37 1.72 25.08
CA ILE A 89 25.00 3.05 25.04
C ILE A 89 25.06 3.63 26.45
N ARG A 90 23.94 3.60 27.20
CA ARG A 90 23.91 4.06 28.60
C ARG A 90 24.90 3.30 29.49
N ASP A 91 24.99 1.98 29.34
CA ASP A 91 25.93 1.15 30.11
C ASP A 91 27.41 1.48 29.78
N LEU A 92 27.70 1.78 28.52
CA LEU A 92 29.03 2.18 28.08
C LEU A 92 29.37 3.60 28.55
N GLU A 93 28.42 4.52 28.47
CA GLU A 93 28.56 5.88 28.98
C GLU A 93 28.79 5.90 30.48
N ALA A 94 28.08 5.07 31.26
CA ALA A 94 28.29 4.93 32.70
C ALA A 94 29.69 4.38 33.05
N LYS A 95 30.21 3.44 32.24
CA LYS A 95 31.56 2.89 32.40
C LYS A 95 32.65 3.90 32.04
N LEU A 96 32.40 4.77 31.06
CA LEU A 96 33.30 5.83 30.65
C LEU A 96 33.25 7.05 31.58
N ALA A 97 32.10 7.32 32.20
CA ALA A 97 31.90 8.38 33.19
C ALA A 97 32.46 8.02 34.57
N THR A 98 32.73 6.74 34.84
CA THR A 98 33.55 6.32 35.97
C THR A 98 35.00 6.66 35.63
N PRO A 99 35.64 7.64 36.32
CA PRO A 99 37.04 7.96 36.07
C PRO A 99 37.88 6.70 36.31
N PRO A 100 38.98 6.46 35.58
CA PRO A 100 39.96 5.48 36.00
C PRO A 100 40.40 5.90 37.40
N SER A 101 39.99 5.12 38.40
CA SER A 101 40.55 5.22 39.74
C SER A 101 42.04 5.02 39.56
N ARG A 102 42.78 6.14 39.57
CA ARG A 102 44.22 6.14 39.80
C ARG A 102 44.42 5.60 41.21
N ALA A 103 44.38 4.28 41.32
CA ALA A 103 45.00 3.54 42.40
C ALA A 103 46.14 2.72 41.78
N GLY A 104 47.07 3.44 41.17
CA GLY A 104 48.47 3.03 41.17
C GLY A 104 49.05 3.49 42.50
N GLU A 105 49.46 2.51 43.30
CA GLU A 105 50.64 2.42 44.21
C GLU A 105 51.45 3.69 44.54
N PRO A 106 52.09 3.77 45.73
CA PRO A 106 52.73 2.66 46.47
C PRO A 106 52.17 2.34 47.86
#